data_AF-A0ABC9Z394-F1
#
_entry.id   AF-A0ABC9Z394-F1
#
_cell.length_a   1.000
_cell.length_b   1.000
_cell.length_c   1.000
_cell.angle_alpha   90.00
_cell.angle_beta   90.00
_cell.angle_gamma   90.00
#
_symmetry.space_group_name_H-M   'P 1'
#
loop_
_entity.id
_entity.type
_entity.pdbx_description
1 polymer ?
#
loop_
_entity_poly.entity_id
_entity_poly.type
_entity_poly.pdbx_seq_one_letter_code
_entity_poly.pdbx_strand_id
1 'polypeptide(L)'
;MTMTDAYRRTRESLHAVAEQLLAGPEYRTSATIRLAAAPGGFATVKAPNLAVREDLLLLDGDPVGKLPGATIAGLAAAAGIESGMPDGVYTDVTGFDPAAELWIDPDQARILARALERGDGALRALAPDHTPVLWPEHFDIGIDLDEVNYGVSPGDSLIPEPYAYVGPWTPRTGEFWNQSFGASRTIAELGGLDALLEFFTEGRLLAARSTD
;
A
#
# COMPACT_ATOMS: atom_id res chain seq x y z
N MET A 1 16.54 11.61 -3.89
CA MET A 1 17.20 11.04 -5.09
C MET A 1 16.07 10.77 -6.06
N THR A 2 16.07 11.31 -7.29
CA THR A 2 14.90 11.13 -8.17
C THR A 2 14.71 9.63 -8.45
N MET A 3 13.55 9.11 -8.06
CA MET A 3 13.26 7.69 -8.22
C MET A 3 13.16 7.33 -9.71
N THR A 4 13.61 6.14 -10.08
CA THR A 4 13.79 5.74 -11.48
C THR A 4 12.47 5.45 -12.18
N ASP A 5 12.45 5.51 -13.52
CA ASP A 5 11.29 5.06 -14.31
C ASP A 5 10.92 3.59 -13.99
N ALA A 6 11.93 2.78 -13.70
CA ALA A 6 11.74 1.40 -13.26
C ALA A 6 10.89 1.31 -11.99
N TYR A 7 11.18 2.14 -10.98
CA TYR A 7 10.39 2.15 -9.76
C TYR A 7 8.95 2.54 -10.01
N ARG A 8 8.73 3.63 -10.76
CA ARG A 8 7.39 4.12 -11.10
C ARG A 8 6.56 3.03 -11.79
N ARG A 9 7.11 2.38 -12.82
CA ARG A 9 6.42 1.31 -13.57
C ARG A 9 6.15 0.07 -12.72
N THR A 10 7.07 -0.27 -11.82
CA THR A 10 6.89 -1.39 -10.87
C THR A 10 5.77 -1.08 -9.89
N ARG A 11 5.75 0.13 -9.32
CA ARG A 11 4.68 0.59 -8.43
C ARG A 11 3.33 0.56 -9.12
N GLU A 12 3.22 1.14 -10.32
CA GLU A 12 1.96 1.17 -11.09
C GLU A 12 1.46 -0.26 -11.39
N SER A 13 2.36 -1.18 -11.77
CA SER A 13 2.00 -2.58 -12.03
C SER A 13 1.53 -3.30 -10.76
N LEU A 14 2.22 -3.11 -9.63
CA LEU A 14 1.83 -3.73 -8.36
C LEU A 14 0.55 -3.13 -7.77
N HIS A 15 0.32 -1.83 -7.95
CA HIS A 15 -0.92 -1.16 -7.60
C HIS A 15 -2.08 -1.76 -8.42
N ALA A 16 -1.92 -1.89 -9.73
CA ALA A 16 -2.93 -2.53 -10.58
C ALA A 16 -3.23 -3.98 -10.18
N VAL A 17 -2.21 -4.74 -9.75
CA VAL A 17 -2.39 -6.10 -9.20
C VAL A 17 -3.19 -6.07 -7.90
N ALA A 18 -2.88 -5.14 -6.98
CA ALA A 18 -3.61 -4.98 -5.73
C ALA A 18 -5.10 -4.69 -5.98
N GLU A 19 -5.41 -3.80 -6.92
CA GLU A 19 -6.77 -3.43 -7.27
C GLU A 19 -7.52 -4.58 -7.97
N GLN A 20 -6.93 -5.12 -9.04
CA GLN A 20 -7.68 -5.93 -10.02
C GLN A 20 -7.56 -7.43 -9.78
N LEU A 21 -6.49 -7.90 -9.13
CA LEU A 21 -6.26 -9.32 -8.85
C LEU A 21 -6.47 -9.67 -7.39
N LEU A 22 -6.48 -8.72 -6.46
CA LEU A 22 -6.72 -9.00 -5.04
C LEU A 22 -8.01 -8.35 -4.55
N ALA A 23 -8.06 -7.02 -4.47
CA ALA A 23 -9.17 -6.29 -3.87
C ALA A 23 -10.50 -6.50 -4.60
N GLY A 24 -10.50 -6.47 -5.93
CA GLY A 24 -11.69 -6.75 -6.72
C GLY A 24 -12.27 -8.15 -6.50
N PRO A 25 -11.48 -9.23 -6.68
CA PRO A 25 -11.91 -10.59 -6.37
C PRO A 25 -12.36 -10.78 -4.92
N GLU A 26 -11.64 -10.18 -3.97
CA GLU A 26 -12.01 -10.20 -2.54
C GLU A 26 -13.32 -9.46 -2.27
N TYR A 27 -13.56 -8.33 -2.93
CA TYR A 27 -14.80 -7.59 -2.78
C TYR A 27 -16.00 -8.37 -3.31
N ARG A 28 -15.87 -8.97 -4.50
CA ARG A 28 -16.93 -9.82 -5.08
C ARG A 28 -17.28 -11.01 -4.20
N THR A 29 -16.30 -11.57 -3.51
CA THR A 29 -16.48 -12.81 -2.71
C THR A 29 -16.85 -12.52 -1.26
N SER A 30 -16.24 -11.50 -0.66
CA SER A 30 -16.20 -11.26 0.78
C SER A 30 -16.64 -9.84 1.18
N ALA A 31 -17.05 -9.00 0.23
CA ALA A 31 -17.52 -7.63 0.45
C ALA A 31 -16.52 -6.73 1.21
N THR A 32 -15.23 -6.98 1.03
CA THR A 32 -14.13 -6.16 1.58
C THR A 32 -13.06 -5.96 0.53
N ILE A 33 -12.38 -4.82 0.60
CA ILE A 33 -11.22 -4.48 -0.24
C ILE A 33 -9.92 -4.39 0.59
N ARG A 34 -10.01 -4.64 1.90
CA ARG A 34 -8.90 -4.51 2.84
C ARG A 34 -7.83 -5.55 2.52
N LEU A 35 -6.63 -5.10 2.17
CA LEU A 35 -5.47 -5.97 2.00
C LEU A 35 -4.56 -5.89 3.23
N ALA A 36 -3.58 -6.77 3.30
CA ALA A 36 -2.54 -6.76 4.32
C ALA A 36 -1.15 -6.79 3.68
N ALA A 37 -0.17 -6.15 4.32
CA ALA A 37 1.23 -6.44 4.05
C ALA A 37 1.51 -7.92 4.34
N ALA A 38 2.32 -8.54 3.48
CA ALA A 38 2.72 -9.94 3.62
C ALA A 38 4.23 -10.07 3.31
N PRO A 39 4.91 -11.11 3.79
CA PRO A 39 6.33 -11.30 3.50
C PRO A 39 6.61 -11.26 2.00
N GLY A 40 7.41 -10.28 1.57
CA GLY A 40 7.78 -10.05 0.18
C GLY A 40 6.68 -9.43 -0.70
N GLY A 41 5.58 -8.94 -0.14
CA GLY A 41 4.49 -8.34 -0.90
C GLY A 41 3.25 -8.01 -0.06
N PHE A 42 2.09 -8.48 -0.50
CA PHE A 42 0.79 -8.18 0.09
C PHE A 42 -0.25 -9.24 -0.27
N ALA A 43 -1.34 -9.32 0.50
CA ALA A 43 -2.34 -10.37 0.37
C ALA A 43 -3.75 -9.88 0.71
N THR A 44 -4.75 -10.62 0.24
CA THR A 44 -6.15 -10.52 0.69
C THR A 44 -6.28 -10.94 2.16
N VAL A 45 -7.25 -10.40 2.89
CA VAL A 45 -7.52 -10.81 4.30
C VAL A 45 -8.71 -11.76 4.44
N LYS A 46 -9.51 -11.89 3.39
CA LYS A 46 -10.63 -12.81 3.21
C LYS A 46 -10.49 -13.56 1.88
N ALA A 47 -11.47 -14.40 1.59
CA ALA A 47 -11.49 -15.17 0.35
C ALA A 47 -11.69 -14.25 -0.88
N PRO A 48 -11.09 -14.58 -2.03
CA PRO A 48 -10.16 -15.69 -2.25
C PRO A 48 -8.78 -15.42 -1.63
N ASN A 49 -8.09 -16.47 -1.16
CA ASN A 49 -6.79 -16.35 -0.51
C ASN A 49 -5.67 -16.12 -1.55
N LEU A 50 -5.53 -14.86 -1.98
CA LEU A 50 -4.57 -14.43 -2.99
C LEU A 50 -3.45 -13.63 -2.34
N ALA A 51 -2.24 -13.82 -2.86
CA ALA A 51 -1.07 -13.07 -2.39
C ALA A 51 -0.10 -12.76 -3.53
N VAL A 52 0.55 -11.60 -3.42
CA VAL A 52 1.78 -11.30 -4.13
C VAL A 52 2.95 -11.61 -3.20
N ARG A 53 3.91 -12.39 -3.70
CA ARG A 53 5.20 -12.61 -3.02
C ARG A 53 6.32 -12.50 -4.05
N GLU A 54 7.20 -11.53 -3.84
CA GLU A 54 8.27 -11.19 -4.77
C GLU A 54 7.72 -10.91 -6.19
N ASP A 55 7.99 -11.78 -7.16
CA ASP A 55 7.55 -11.68 -8.54
C ASP A 55 6.41 -12.66 -8.89
N LEU A 56 5.74 -13.24 -7.89
CA LEU A 56 4.70 -14.26 -8.08
C LEU A 56 3.33 -13.81 -7.58
N LEU A 57 2.30 -14.23 -8.31
CA LEU A 57 0.93 -14.35 -7.80
C LEU A 57 0.72 -15.75 -7.22
N LEU A 58 0.15 -15.84 -6.03
CA LEU A 58 -0.18 -17.07 -5.33
C LEU A 58 -1.70 -17.16 -5.12
N LEU A 59 -2.25 -18.37 -5.19
CA LEU A 59 -3.60 -18.73 -4.76
C LEU A 59 -3.51 -19.90 -3.79
N ASP A 60 -4.07 -19.75 -2.59
CA ASP A 60 -3.98 -20.75 -1.52
C ASP A 60 -2.54 -21.15 -1.15
N GLY A 61 -1.58 -20.26 -1.42
CA GLY A 61 -0.14 -20.47 -1.19
C GLY A 61 0.61 -21.10 -2.37
N ASP A 62 -0.11 -21.58 -3.40
CA ASP A 62 0.48 -22.18 -4.58
C ASP A 62 0.73 -21.13 -5.69
N PRO A 63 1.86 -21.19 -6.42
CA PRO A 63 2.13 -20.27 -7.51
C PRO A 63 1.13 -20.41 -8.66
N VAL A 64 0.43 -19.32 -8.97
CA VAL A 64 -0.39 -19.20 -10.19
C VAL A 64 0.49 -18.85 -11.38
N GLY A 65 1.43 -17.91 -11.19
CA GLY A 65 2.30 -17.43 -12.27
C GLY A 65 3.19 -16.28 -11.84
N LYS A 66 4.15 -15.96 -12.73
CA LYS A 66 5.00 -14.78 -12.59
C LYS A 66 4.26 -13.52 -12.99
N LEU A 67 4.51 -12.43 -12.27
CA LEU A 67 3.99 -11.11 -12.57
C LEU A 67 4.74 -10.46 -13.75
N PRO A 68 6.09 -10.41 -13.82
CA PRO A 68 6.78 -9.74 -14.92
C PRO A 68 6.41 -10.33 -16.29
N GLY A 69 5.92 -9.47 -17.20
CA GLY A 69 5.53 -9.85 -18.56
C GLY A 69 4.20 -10.60 -18.66
N ALA A 70 3.51 -10.88 -17.55
CA ALA A 70 2.15 -11.40 -17.58
C ALA A 70 1.14 -10.26 -17.69
N THR A 71 -0.10 -10.60 -18.03
CA THR A 71 -1.23 -9.67 -18.01
C THR A 71 -2.14 -9.99 -16.84
N ILE A 72 -2.90 -8.98 -16.37
CA ILE A 72 -3.92 -9.18 -15.33
C ILE A 72 -4.93 -10.23 -15.79
N ALA A 73 -5.42 -10.13 -17.02
CA ALA A 73 -6.37 -11.09 -17.57
C ALA A 73 -5.80 -12.52 -17.64
N GLY A 74 -4.52 -12.67 -18.00
CA GLY A 74 -3.85 -13.98 -18.08
C GLY A 74 -3.70 -14.65 -16.71
N LEU A 75 -3.28 -13.88 -15.70
CA LEU A 75 -3.15 -14.37 -14.33
C LEU A 75 -4.50 -14.68 -13.70
N ALA A 76 -5.53 -13.87 -13.97
CA ALA A 76 -6.89 -14.12 -13.50
C ALA A 76 -7.44 -15.44 -14.07
N ALA A 77 -7.28 -15.65 -15.37
CA ALA A 77 -7.66 -16.90 -16.04
C ALA A 77 -6.92 -18.11 -15.47
N ALA A 78 -5.61 -17.98 -15.20
CA ALA A 78 -4.81 -19.04 -14.59
C ALA A 78 -5.23 -19.35 -13.15
N ALA A 79 -5.65 -18.34 -12.38
CA ALA A 79 -6.17 -18.51 -11.02
C ALA A 79 -7.65 -18.95 -10.98
N GLY A 80 -8.35 -18.94 -12.12
CA GLY A 80 -9.79 -19.22 -12.17
C GLY A 80 -10.65 -18.15 -11.46
N ILE A 81 -10.18 -16.91 -11.40
CA ILE A 81 -10.88 -15.79 -10.78
C ILE A 81 -11.33 -14.78 -11.83
N GLU A 82 -12.39 -14.04 -11.52
CA GLU A 82 -12.75 -12.83 -12.26
C GLU A 82 -11.85 -11.69 -11.77
N SER A 83 -11.03 -11.10 -12.64
CA SER A 83 -10.27 -9.88 -12.34
C SER A 83 -11.07 -8.61 -12.59
N GLY A 84 -10.56 -7.49 -12.09
CA GLY A 84 -11.11 -6.16 -12.31
C GLY A 84 -11.42 -5.49 -10.99
N MET A 85 -11.72 -4.19 -11.07
CA MET A 85 -11.89 -3.32 -9.91
C MET A 85 -13.01 -3.79 -8.96
N PRO A 86 -12.97 -3.37 -7.69
CA PRO A 86 -14.13 -3.44 -6.81
C PRO A 86 -15.16 -2.38 -7.24
N ASP A 87 -16.03 -2.74 -8.17
CA ASP A 87 -16.98 -1.82 -8.81
C ASP A 87 -17.85 -1.05 -7.81
N GLY A 88 -17.90 0.28 -7.99
CA GLY A 88 -18.73 1.18 -7.19
C GLY A 88 -18.19 1.50 -5.79
N VAL A 89 -16.99 1.03 -5.43
CA VAL A 89 -16.38 1.32 -4.12
C VAL A 89 -15.58 2.63 -4.15
N TYR A 90 -14.76 2.83 -5.18
CA TYR A 90 -13.96 4.04 -5.36
C TYR A 90 -13.74 4.36 -6.86
N THR A 91 -13.42 5.62 -7.15
CA THR A 91 -13.26 6.12 -8.53
C THR A 91 -11.84 6.55 -8.89
N ASP A 92 -10.99 6.75 -7.88
CA ASP A 92 -9.56 7.01 -8.10
C ASP A 92 -8.84 5.69 -8.28
N VAL A 93 -8.43 5.42 -9.52
CA VAL A 93 -7.98 4.09 -9.95
C VAL A 93 -6.72 4.25 -10.79
N THR A 94 -5.87 3.22 -10.82
CA THR A 94 -4.67 3.25 -11.69
C THR A 94 -5.00 3.45 -13.17
N GLY A 95 -6.19 3.01 -13.59
CA GLY A 95 -6.60 2.99 -15.00
C GLY A 95 -5.78 2.01 -15.85
N PHE A 96 -5.09 1.06 -15.22
CA PHE A 96 -4.22 0.11 -15.89
C PHE A 96 -5.02 -0.86 -16.76
N ASP A 97 -4.65 -0.98 -18.04
CA ASP A 97 -5.29 -1.89 -18.99
C ASP A 97 -5.07 -3.36 -18.57
N PRO A 98 -6.13 -4.16 -18.33
CA PRO A 98 -5.99 -5.56 -17.95
C PRO A 98 -5.25 -6.44 -18.98
N ALA A 99 -5.16 -5.98 -20.22
CA ALA A 99 -4.44 -6.65 -21.31
C ALA A 99 -2.98 -6.19 -21.46
N ALA A 100 -2.57 -5.12 -20.76
CA ALA A 100 -1.18 -4.67 -20.78
C ALA A 100 -0.27 -5.60 -19.95
N GLU A 101 0.98 -5.70 -20.38
CA GLU A 101 1.99 -6.46 -19.65
C GLU A 101 2.41 -5.73 -18.36
N LEU A 102 2.42 -6.46 -17.25
CA LEU A 102 2.94 -6.00 -15.98
C LEU A 102 4.46 -5.84 -16.09
N TRP A 103 4.94 -4.66 -15.73
CA TRP A 103 6.36 -4.36 -15.71
C TRP A 103 6.85 -4.31 -14.27
N ILE A 104 7.64 -5.30 -13.88
CA ILE A 104 8.16 -5.43 -12.52
C ILE A 104 9.67 -5.61 -12.58
N ASP A 105 10.39 -4.65 -12.00
CA ASP A 105 11.79 -4.81 -11.64
C ASP A 105 11.88 -5.46 -10.25
N PRO A 106 12.56 -6.62 -10.10
CA PRO A 106 12.63 -7.34 -8.83
C PRO A 106 13.26 -6.54 -7.68
N ASP A 107 14.21 -5.65 -7.96
CA ASP A 107 14.86 -4.85 -6.93
C ASP A 107 13.94 -3.72 -6.46
N GLN A 108 13.20 -3.10 -7.38
CA GLN A 108 12.20 -2.09 -7.04
C GLN A 108 11.01 -2.70 -6.28
N ALA A 109 10.54 -3.90 -6.69
CA ALA A 109 9.48 -4.63 -5.98
C ALA A 109 9.86 -4.92 -4.53
N ARG A 110 11.14 -5.29 -4.28
CA ARG A 110 11.66 -5.51 -2.94
C ARG A 110 11.69 -4.24 -2.09
N ILE A 111 11.97 -3.08 -2.68
CA ILE A 111 11.92 -1.79 -1.99
C ILE A 111 10.48 -1.49 -1.55
N LEU A 112 9.51 -1.65 -2.46
CA LEU A 112 8.08 -1.45 -2.20
C LEU A 112 7.58 -2.38 -1.09
N ALA A 113 7.82 -3.70 -1.21
CA ALA A 113 7.41 -4.68 -0.22
C ALA A 113 8.00 -4.38 1.17
N ARG A 114 9.29 -4.02 1.24
CA ARG A 114 9.93 -3.64 2.52
C ARG A 114 9.34 -2.38 3.13
N ALA A 115 8.92 -1.41 2.32
CA ALA A 115 8.24 -0.22 2.84
C ALA A 115 6.90 -0.59 3.48
N LEU A 116 6.11 -1.45 2.84
CA LEU A 116 4.84 -1.95 3.39
C LEU A 116 5.06 -2.76 4.68
N GLU A 117 6.03 -3.66 4.70
CA GLU A 117 6.39 -4.45 5.89
C GLU A 117 6.82 -3.57 7.08
N ARG A 118 7.64 -2.54 6.82
CA ARG A 118 8.05 -1.57 7.85
C ARG A 118 6.88 -0.74 8.35
N GLY A 119 6.00 -0.33 7.44
CA GLY A 119 4.75 0.35 7.77
C GLY A 119 3.88 -0.50 8.70
N ASP A 120 3.58 -1.75 8.33
CA ASP A 120 2.80 -2.67 9.19
C ASP A 120 3.42 -2.79 10.59
N GLY A 121 4.73 -3.04 10.67
CA GLY A 121 5.44 -3.19 11.94
C GLY A 121 5.37 -1.95 12.82
N ALA A 122 5.62 -0.76 12.26
CA ALA A 122 5.57 0.49 13.01
C ALA A 122 4.15 0.87 13.44
N LEU A 123 3.14 0.63 12.60
CA LEU A 123 1.73 0.90 12.94
C LEU A 123 1.22 -0.02 14.06
N ARG A 124 1.60 -1.31 14.04
CA ARG A 124 1.30 -2.23 15.16
C ARG A 124 1.98 -1.82 16.45
N ALA A 125 3.19 -1.28 16.37
CA ALA A 125 3.90 -0.78 17.55
C ALA A 125 3.25 0.51 18.10
N LEU A 126 2.78 1.39 17.23
CA LEU A 126 2.08 2.63 17.60
C LEU A 126 0.72 2.35 18.26
N ALA A 127 -0.04 1.41 17.70
CA ALA A 127 -1.41 1.12 18.10
C ALA A 127 -1.68 -0.40 18.08
N PRO A 128 -1.29 -1.14 19.15
CA PRO A 128 -1.37 -2.60 19.19
C PRO A 128 -2.78 -3.17 19.00
N ASP A 129 -3.81 -2.39 19.38
CA ASP A 129 -5.22 -2.78 19.26
C ASP A 129 -5.83 -2.48 17.87
N HIS A 130 -5.07 -1.86 16.97
CA HIS A 130 -5.50 -1.52 15.62
C HIS A 130 -4.81 -2.45 14.60
N THR A 131 -5.56 -2.86 13.58
CA THR A 131 -5.02 -3.68 12.49
C THR A 131 -4.69 -2.78 11.31
N PRO A 132 -3.41 -2.67 10.90
CA PRO A 132 -3.04 -2.00 9.67
C PRO A 132 -3.74 -2.61 8.46
N VAL A 133 -4.19 -1.75 7.55
CA VAL A 133 -4.83 -2.15 6.30
C VAL A 133 -4.03 -1.54 5.16
N LEU A 134 -3.72 -2.36 4.15
CA LEU A 134 -3.27 -1.87 2.85
C LEU A 134 -4.52 -1.51 2.03
N TRP A 135 -4.70 -0.23 1.75
CA TRP A 135 -5.83 0.29 0.99
C TRP A 135 -5.50 0.25 -0.51
N PRO A 136 -6.24 -0.51 -1.34
CA PRO A 136 -5.94 -0.61 -2.76
C PRO A 136 -6.20 0.70 -3.51
N GLU A 137 -7.02 1.62 -2.98
CA GLU A 137 -7.26 2.93 -3.61
C GLU A 137 -5.98 3.75 -3.72
N HIS A 138 -5.25 3.85 -2.61
CA HIS A 138 -4.04 4.68 -2.51
C HIS A 138 -2.76 3.85 -2.56
N PHE A 139 -2.91 2.53 -2.53
CA PHE A 139 -1.84 1.54 -2.43
C PHE A 139 -0.90 1.77 -1.24
N ASP A 140 -1.43 2.31 -0.15
CA ASP A 140 -0.69 2.61 1.08
C ASP A 140 -1.19 1.75 2.24
N ILE A 141 -0.30 1.51 3.20
CA ILE A 141 -0.66 0.81 4.44
C ILE A 141 -0.88 1.83 5.54
N GLY A 142 -2.02 1.74 6.23
CA GLY A 142 -2.37 2.72 7.25
C GLY A 142 -3.34 2.23 8.32
N ILE A 143 -3.49 3.07 9.33
CA ILE A 143 -4.55 3.05 10.34
C ILE A 143 -5.08 4.47 10.52
N ASP A 144 -6.33 4.58 10.95
CA ASP A 144 -6.86 5.76 11.61
C ASP A 144 -6.81 5.56 13.14
N LEU A 145 -6.39 6.59 13.87
CA LEU A 145 -6.38 6.61 15.32
C LEU A 145 -6.60 8.05 15.80
N ASP A 146 -7.57 8.25 16.69
CA ASP A 146 -7.87 9.55 17.31
C ASP A 146 -8.04 10.70 16.26
N GLU A 147 -8.76 10.43 15.16
CA GLU A 147 -8.96 11.34 14.01
C GLU A 147 -7.66 11.75 13.28
N VAL A 148 -6.66 10.86 13.30
CA VAL A 148 -5.40 11.02 12.59
C VAL A 148 -5.10 9.78 11.77
N ASN A 149 -4.78 9.96 10.49
CA ASN A 149 -4.34 8.89 9.61
C ASN A 149 -2.82 8.72 9.74
N TYR A 150 -2.36 7.50 9.98
CA TYR A 150 -0.96 7.14 10.02
C TYR A 150 -0.70 6.07 8.98
N GLY A 151 0.36 6.22 8.19
CA GLY A 151 0.66 5.22 7.18
C GLY A 151 1.98 5.37 6.48
N VAL A 152 2.24 4.40 5.61
CA VAL A 152 3.35 4.38 4.67
C VAL A 152 2.80 4.19 3.28
N SER A 153 3.06 5.18 2.43
CA SER A 153 2.81 5.09 0.99
C SER A 153 4.06 4.58 0.29
N PRO A 154 3.94 3.69 -0.71
CA PRO A 154 5.03 3.35 -1.61
C PRO A 154 5.41 4.51 -2.57
N GLY A 155 4.76 5.66 -2.43
CA GLY A 155 4.98 6.86 -3.22
C GLY A 155 3.83 7.10 -4.19
N ASP A 156 3.63 8.34 -4.63
CA ASP A 156 2.56 8.77 -5.54
C ASP A 156 3.11 9.81 -6.55
N SER A 157 2.26 10.71 -7.05
CA SER A 157 2.64 11.79 -7.95
C SER A 157 3.24 13.01 -7.23
N LEU A 158 2.96 13.18 -5.94
CA LEU A 158 3.49 14.24 -5.09
C LEU A 158 4.86 13.86 -4.52
N ILE A 159 4.99 12.65 -3.98
CA ILE A 159 6.22 12.10 -3.42
C ILE A 159 6.52 10.77 -4.12
N PRO A 160 7.44 10.73 -5.10
CA PRO A 160 7.61 9.58 -6.00
C PRO A 160 8.41 8.41 -5.41
N GLU A 161 8.68 8.43 -4.10
CA GLU A 161 9.43 7.40 -3.36
C GLU A 161 8.70 7.01 -2.08
N PRO A 162 9.00 5.87 -1.44
CA PRO A 162 8.29 5.47 -0.23
C PRO A 162 8.39 6.54 0.85
N TYR A 163 7.27 6.86 1.48
CA TYR A 163 7.20 7.85 2.55
C TYR A 163 6.19 7.47 3.62
N ALA A 164 6.49 7.88 4.84
CA ALA A 164 5.57 7.81 5.97
C ALA A 164 4.77 9.11 6.05
N TYR A 165 3.52 9.03 6.48
CA TYR A 165 2.67 10.20 6.70
C TYR A 165 1.96 10.18 8.05
N VAL A 166 1.66 11.38 8.53
CA VAL A 166 0.72 11.65 9.63
C VAL A 166 -0.24 12.72 9.13
N GLY A 167 -1.51 12.36 8.97
CA GLY A 167 -2.55 13.23 8.42
C GLY A 167 -3.73 13.40 9.37
N PRO A 168 -3.73 14.42 10.24
CA PRO A 168 -4.89 14.76 11.06
C PRO A 168 -6.08 15.18 10.19
N TRP A 169 -7.30 14.76 10.54
CA TRP A 169 -8.51 15.13 9.79
C TRP A 169 -8.77 16.65 9.80
N THR A 170 -8.34 17.32 10.88
CA THR A 170 -8.27 18.78 10.93
C THR A 170 -6.84 19.23 10.60
N PRO A 171 -6.61 19.96 9.50
CA PRO A 171 -5.28 20.42 9.12
C PRO A 171 -4.56 21.17 10.24
N ARG A 172 -3.26 20.92 10.35
CA ARG A 172 -2.38 21.56 11.34
C ARG A 172 -1.29 22.35 10.63
N THR A 173 -0.72 23.33 11.32
CA THR A 173 0.37 24.18 10.80
C THR A 173 1.53 24.20 11.78
N GLY A 174 2.75 24.35 11.27
CA GLY A 174 3.97 24.34 12.06
C GLY A 174 5.09 23.57 11.36
N GLU A 175 6.28 23.54 11.96
CA GLU A 175 7.48 22.95 11.36
C GLU A 175 7.31 21.45 11.02
N PHE A 176 6.63 20.70 11.88
CA PHE A 176 6.34 19.28 11.65
C PHE A 176 5.32 19.07 10.52
N TRP A 177 4.34 19.96 10.38
CA TRP A 177 3.22 19.85 9.43
C TRP A 177 3.62 20.41 8.07
N ASN A 178 4.49 19.66 7.39
CA ASN A 178 5.18 20.08 6.16
C ASN A 178 4.42 19.76 4.86
N GLN A 179 3.21 19.22 4.93
CA GLN A 179 2.34 18.90 3.78
C GLN A 179 0.94 19.47 3.96
N SER A 180 0.23 19.65 2.84
CA SER A 180 -1.18 20.11 2.87
C SER A 180 -2.12 19.15 3.61
N PHE A 181 -1.79 17.85 3.61
CA PHE A 181 -2.53 16.81 4.33
C PHE A 181 -2.00 16.55 5.74
N GLY A 182 -0.91 17.21 6.18
CA GLY A 182 -0.30 16.96 7.48
C GLY A 182 1.23 16.93 7.41
N ALA A 183 1.85 15.80 7.72
CA ALA A 183 3.29 15.62 7.73
C ALA A 183 3.70 14.42 6.90
N SER A 184 4.86 14.50 6.23
CA SER A 184 5.49 13.38 5.54
C SER A 184 7.00 13.37 5.75
N ARG A 185 7.60 12.17 5.80
CA ARG A 185 9.04 11.95 5.69
C ARG A 185 9.31 10.71 4.85
N THR A 186 10.32 10.75 3.99
CA THR A 186 10.65 9.58 3.15
C THR A 186 11.19 8.45 4.01
N ILE A 187 10.97 7.20 3.59
CA ILE A 187 11.53 6.03 4.27
C ILE A 187 13.06 6.03 4.19
N ALA A 188 13.64 6.66 3.16
CA ALA A 188 15.08 6.86 3.05
C ALA A 188 15.63 7.80 4.13
N GLU A 189 14.91 8.87 4.48
CA GLU A 189 15.28 9.80 5.56
C GLU A 189 15.12 9.17 6.95
N LEU A 190 14.03 8.43 7.18
CA LEU A 190 13.74 7.80 8.46
C LEU A 190 14.63 6.57 8.71
N GLY A 191 14.93 5.80 7.67
CA GLY A 191 15.77 4.62 7.75
C GLY A 191 15.02 3.38 8.27
N GLY A 192 14.86 3.25 9.59
CA GLY A 192 14.44 2.01 10.27
C GLY A 192 13.09 2.08 10.99
N LEU A 193 12.66 0.94 11.55
CA LEU A 193 11.37 0.82 12.27
C LEU A 193 11.27 1.79 13.45
N ASP A 194 12.33 1.94 14.25
CA ASP A 194 12.32 2.81 15.43
C ASP A 194 12.08 4.27 15.05
N ALA A 195 12.77 4.78 14.04
CA ALA A 195 12.59 6.14 13.54
C ALA A 195 11.20 6.37 12.91
N LEU A 196 10.63 5.33 12.30
CA LEU A 196 9.27 5.35 11.74
C LEU A 196 8.24 5.47 12.87
N LEU A 197 8.41 4.70 13.94
CA LEU A 197 7.57 4.78 15.15
C LEU A 197 7.74 6.12 15.87
N GLU A 198 8.96 6.64 15.97
CA GLU A 198 9.24 7.97 16.54
C GLU A 198 8.50 9.06 15.77
N PHE A 199 8.54 9.04 14.43
CA PHE A 199 7.81 9.98 13.59
C PHE A 199 6.29 9.93 13.82
N PHE A 200 5.71 8.73 13.87
CA PHE A 200 4.28 8.59 14.16
C PHE A 200 3.92 9.05 15.58
N THR A 201 4.76 8.74 16.56
CA THR A 201 4.56 9.14 17.96
C THR A 201 4.64 10.65 18.12
N GLU A 202 5.61 11.31 17.48
CA GLU A 202 5.73 12.76 17.44
C GLU A 202 4.46 13.41 16.86
N GLY A 203 4.01 12.90 15.70
CA GLY A 203 2.80 13.37 15.04
C GLY A 203 1.54 13.20 15.90
N ARG A 204 1.41 12.07 16.59
CA ARG A 204 0.30 11.82 17.55
C ARG A 204 0.30 12.83 18.70
N LEU A 205 1.46 13.06 19.32
CA LEU A 205 1.58 14.01 20.43
C LEU A 205 1.29 15.45 19.98
N LEU A 206 1.70 15.84 18.77
CA LEU A 206 1.41 17.16 18.21
C LEU A 206 -0.06 17.31 17.83
N ALA A 207 -0.69 16.29 17.24
CA ALA A 207 -2.09 16.33 16.84
C ALA A 207 -3.04 16.50 18.04
N ALA A 208 -2.69 15.90 19.19
CA ALA A 208 -3.46 15.99 20.43
C ALA A 208 -3.36 17.36 21.14
N ARG A 209 -2.36 18.19 20.82
CA ARG A 209 -2.11 19.46 21.52
C ARG A 209 -2.89 20.66 21.01
N SER A 210 -3.59 20.54 19.88
CA SER A 210 -4.13 21.70 19.16
C SER A 210 -5.66 21.81 19.23
N THR A 211 -6.25 21.54 20.41
CA THR A 211 -7.67 21.81 20.72
C THR A 211 -7.84 23.05 21.60
N ASP A 212 -7.13 24.15 21.29
CA ASP A 212 -7.35 25.47 21.89
C ASP A 212 -7.82 26.47 20.83
#